data_AF-A0ABD0Q0U5-F1
#
_entry.id   AF-A0ABD0Q0U5-F1
#
_cell.length_a   1.000
_cell.length_b   1.000
_cell.length_c   1.000
_cell.angle_alpha   90.00
_cell.angle_beta   90.00
_cell.angle_gamma   90.00
#
_symmetry.space_group_name_H-M   'P 1'
#
loop_
_entity.id
_entity.type
_entity.pdbx_description
1 polymer ?
#
loop_
_entity_poly.entity_id
_entity_poly.type
_entity_poly.pdbx_seq_one_letter_code
_entity_poly.pdbx_strand_id
1 'polypeptide(L)'
;HLKLSPKELREILMTMSTERLEPAHIKQLLLYAPDDEEVKQFQHYNQDPAKLSEPDQFVLQMLLVPEYKTRLRSLLFKTTMQEKTEEMRGAYECIYKASLELKNSKRLAKILE
;
A
#
# COMPACT_ATOMS: atom_id res chain seq x y z
N HIS A 1 12.81 -11.52 2.13
CA HIS A 1 12.00 -12.39 3.01
C HIS A 1 11.46 -11.56 4.16
N LEU A 2 10.14 -11.59 4.37
CA LEU A 2 9.48 -10.89 5.47
C LEU A 2 9.98 -11.48 6.81
N LYS A 3 10.77 -10.72 7.57
CA LYS A 3 11.27 -11.14 8.90
C LYS A 3 10.30 -10.79 10.03
N LEU A 4 8.99 -10.86 9.77
CA LEU A 4 7.96 -10.53 10.76
C LEU A 4 7.20 -11.81 11.09
N SER A 5 7.02 -12.06 12.38
CA SER A 5 6.10 -13.09 12.83
C SER A 5 4.65 -12.70 12.50
N PRO A 6 3.74 -13.67 12.35
CA PRO A 6 2.32 -13.40 12.14
C PRO A 6 1.72 -12.48 13.21
N LYS A 7 2.18 -12.63 14.46
CA LYS A 7 1.76 -11.79 15.59
C LYS A 7 2.15 -10.33 15.40
N GLU A 8 3.40 -10.07 15.04
CA GLU A 8 3.87 -8.70 14.77
C GLU A 8 3.15 -8.08 13.57
N LEU A 9 2.93 -8.87 12.50
CA LEU A 9 2.17 -8.37 11.35
C LEU A 9 0.74 -7.99 11.74
N ARG A 10 0.08 -8.80 12.58
CA ARG A 10 -1.24 -8.47 13.12
C ARG A 10 -1.21 -7.17 13.93
N GLU A 11 -0.23 -6.99 14.82
CA GLU A 11 -0.08 -5.76 15.59
C GLU A 11 0.12 -4.53 14.68
N ILE A 12 0.95 -4.66 13.63
CA ILE A 12 1.15 -3.62 12.62
C ILE A 12 -0.17 -3.28 11.91
N LEU A 13 -0.95 -4.27 11.49
CA LEU A 13 -2.23 -4.05 10.80
C LEU A 13 -3.33 -3.50 11.71
N MET A 14 -3.30 -3.84 12.99
CA MET A 14 -4.24 -3.29 13.98
C MET A 14 -3.90 -1.84 14.32
N THR A 15 -2.62 -1.50 14.46
CA THR A 15 -2.12 -0.15 14.79
C THR A 15 -1.91 0.74 13.56
N MET A 16 -1.96 0.17 12.35
CA MET A 16 -1.65 0.85 11.08
C MET A 16 -0.27 1.53 11.09
N SER A 17 0.72 0.88 11.71
CA SER A 17 2.11 1.37 11.79
C SER A 17 2.83 1.24 10.44
N THR A 18 3.62 2.26 10.08
CA THR A 18 4.34 2.35 8.79
C THR A 18 5.85 2.12 8.91
N GLU A 19 6.37 1.89 10.11
CA GLU A 19 7.82 1.88 10.37
C GLU A 19 8.51 0.58 9.99
N ARG A 20 7.80 -0.55 10.11
CA ARG A 20 8.37 -1.90 9.99
C ARG A 20 7.97 -2.63 8.70
N LEU A 21 7.14 -2.02 7.87
CA LEU A 21 6.52 -2.68 6.72
C LEU A 21 6.64 -1.80 5.47
N GLU A 22 7.58 -2.16 4.58
CA GLU A 22 7.78 -1.42 3.33
C GLU A 22 6.67 -1.68 2.30
N PRO A 23 6.43 -0.76 1.34
CA PRO A 23 5.41 -0.92 0.30
C PRO A 23 5.52 -2.23 -0.50
N ALA A 24 6.73 -2.72 -0.78
CA ALA A 24 6.95 -3.97 -1.50
C ALA A 24 6.39 -5.18 -0.72
N HIS A 25 6.60 -5.21 0.61
CA HIS A 25 6.04 -6.23 1.47
C HIS A 25 4.51 -6.20 1.48
N ILE A 26 3.92 -5.01 1.55
CA ILE A 26 2.45 -4.85 1.56
C ILE A 26 1.85 -5.32 0.22
N LYS A 27 2.49 -4.98 -0.91
CA LYS A 27 2.09 -5.47 -2.25
C LYS A 27 2.16 -6.99 -2.33
N GLN A 28 3.20 -7.59 -1.78
CA GLN A 28 3.33 -9.04 -1.74
C GLN A 28 2.24 -9.69 -0.87
N LEU A 29 1.94 -9.13 0.30
CA LEU A 29 0.85 -9.60 1.16
C LEU A 29 -0.53 -9.47 0.49
N LEU A 30 -0.75 -8.43 -0.32
CA LEU A 30 -1.96 -8.27 -1.13
C LEU A 30 -2.04 -9.29 -2.26
N LEU A 31 -0.93 -9.61 -2.90
CA LEU A 31 -0.87 -10.60 -3.99
C LEU A 31 -1.25 -12.00 -3.51
N TYR A 32 -0.84 -12.36 -2.29
CA TYR A 32 -1.13 -13.65 -1.65
C TYR A 32 -2.28 -13.59 -0.65
N ALA A 33 -3.02 -12.47 -0.58
CA ALA A 33 -4.21 -12.40 0.25
C ALA A 33 -5.30 -13.28 -0.37
N PRO A 34 -6.00 -14.10 0.43
CA PRO A 34 -7.01 -15.00 -0.11
C PRO A 34 -8.13 -14.23 -0.80
N ASP A 35 -8.63 -14.80 -1.88
CA ASP A 35 -9.84 -14.31 -2.55
C ASP A 35 -11.10 -14.57 -1.71
N ASP A 36 -12.26 -14.11 -2.18
CA ASP A 36 -13.48 -14.19 -1.38
C ASP A 36 -14.02 -15.62 -1.24
N GLU A 37 -13.70 -16.52 -2.16
CA GLU A 37 -14.07 -17.94 -2.08
C GLU A 37 -13.13 -18.68 -1.11
N GLU A 38 -11.83 -18.43 -1.19
CA GLU A 38 -10.84 -18.94 -0.24
C GLU A 38 -11.15 -18.48 1.19
N VAL A 39 -11.50 -17.20 1.38
CA VAL A 39 -11.93 -16.67 2.69
C VAL A 39 -13.12 -17.46 3.24
N LYS A 40 -14.13 -17.75 2.40
CA LYS A 40 -15.28 -18.58 2.83
C LYS A 40 -14.82 -19.98 3.20
N GLN A 41 -13.95 -20.62 2.42
CA GLN A 41 -13.44 -21.95 2.75
C GLN A 41 -12.74 -21.97 4.12
N PHE A 42 -11.88 -21.00 4.38
CA PHE A 42 -11.22 -20.85 5.67
C PHE A 42 -12.19 -20.56 6.82
N GLN A 43 -13.25 -19.79 6.59
CA GLN A 43 -14.28 -19.53 7.60
C GLN A 43 -15.12 -20.76 7.96
N HIS A 44 -15.30 -21.69 7.02
CA HIS A 44 -16.02 -22.95 7.25
C HIS A 44 -15.09 -24.08 7.74
N TYR A 45 -13.79 -23.83 7.84
CA TYR A 45 -12.83 -24.81 8.31
C TYR A 45 -12.97 -25.02 9.83
N ASN A 46 -13.66 -26.10 10.22
CA ASN A 46 -13.91 -26.46 11.61
C ASN A 46 -12.99 -27.56 12.16
N GLN A 47 -11.92 -27.88 11.43
CA GLN A 47 -10.93 -28.87 11.86
C GLN A 47 -9.77 -28.21 12.62
N ASP A 48 -8.85 -29.02 13.13
CA ASP A 48 -7.68 -28.55 13.86
C ASP A 48 -6.72 -27.75 12.95
N PRO A 49 -6.52 -26.43 13.20
CA PRO A 49 -5.61 -25.60 12.41
C PRO A 49 -4.17 -26.13 12.38
N ALA A 50 -3.73 -26.91 13.37
CA ALA A 50 -2.39 -27.49 13.40
C ALA A 50 -2.14 -28.51 12.28
N LYS A 51 -3.20 -29.00 11.60
CA LYS A 51 -3.11 -29.93 10.48
C LYS A 51 -2.92 -29.24 9.13
N LEU A 52 -3.07 -27.92 9.08
CA LEU A 52 -2.89 -27.13 7.86
C LEU A 52 -1.41 -26.90 7.56
N SER A 53 -1.10 -26.59 6.31
CA SER A 53 0.24 -26.17 5.91
C SER A 53 0.63 -24.84 6.60
N GLU A 54 1.92 -24.56 6.73
CA GLU A 54 2.39 -23.29 7.32
C GLU A 54 1.78 -22.04 6.63
N PRO A 55 1.68 -21.97 5.29
CA PRO A 55 0.96 -20.89 4.60
C PRO A 55 -0.52 -20.78 4.97
N ASP A 56 -1.23 -21.90 5.07
CA ASP A 56 -2.67 -21.91 5.40
C ASP A 56 -2.91 -21.49 6.86
N GLN A 57 -2.03 -21.92 7.78
CA GLN A 57 -2.04 -21.45 9.16
C GLN A 57 -1.80 -19.94 9.25
N PHE A 58 -0.88 -19.41 8.44
CA PHE A 58 -0.64 -17.98 8.33
C PHE A 58 -1.89 -17.24 7.84
N VAL A 59 -2.53 -17.73 6.77
CA VAL A 59 -3.75 -17.12 6.23
C VAL A 59 -4.87 -17.10 7.27
N LEU A 60 -5.11 -18.21 7.98
CA LEU A 60 -6.10 -18.25 9.06
C LEU A 60 -5.83 -17.18 10.14
N GLN A 61 -4.58 -17.01 10.56
CA GLN A 61 -4.24 -15.97 11.53
C GLN A 61 -4.46 -14.56 10.99
N MET A 62 -4.21 -14.33 9.70
CA MET A 62 -4.48 -13.04 9.06
C MET A 62 -5.97 -12.75 8.90
N LEU A 63 -6.79 -13.77 8.67
CA LEU A 63 -8.25 -13.62 8.59
C LEU A 63 -8.90 -13.27 9.94
N LEU A 64 -8.21 -13.47 11.07
CA LEU A 64 -8.62 -12.92 12.37
C LEU A 64 -8.46 -11.39 12.46
N VAL A 65 -7.74 -10.78 11.52
CA VAL A 65 -7.64 -9.32 11.42
C VAL A 65 -8.88 -8.80 10.69
N PRO A 66 -9.69 -7.94 11.34
CA PRO A 66 -10.89 -7.40 10.72
C PRO A 66 -10.52 -6.60 9.47
N GLU A 67 -11.21 -6.88 8.37
CA GLU A 67 -11.00 -6.21 7.08
C GLU A 67 -9.54 -6.26 6.59
N TYR A 68 -8.87 -7.40 6.77
CA TYR A 68 -7.46 -7.62 6.40
C TYR A 68 -7.04 -7.00 5.05
N LYS A 69 -7.76 -7.33 3.96
CA LYS A 69 -7.48 -6.79 2.62
C LYS A 69 -7.62 -5.27 2.56
N THR A 70 -8.63 -4.70 3.20
CA THR A 70 -8.85 -3.25 3.27
C THR A 70 -7.70 -2.58 4.03
N ARG A 71 -7.33 -3.12 5.20
CA ARG A 71 -6.22 -2.59 6.00
C ARG A 71 -4.90 -2.59 5.24
N LEU A 72 -4.59 -3.67 4.52
CA LEU A 72 -3.41 -3.72 3.66
C LEU A 72 -3.43 -2.63 2.58
N ARG A 73 -4.57 -2.45 1.89
CA ARG A 73 -4.71 -1.38 0.88
C ARG A 73 -4.55 0.01 1.49
N SER A 74 -5.18 0.25 2.63
CA SER A 74 -5.06 1.52 3.38
C SER A 74 -3.63 1.78 3.85
N LEU A 75 -2.92 0.75 4.32
CA LEU A 75 -1.53 0.88 4.75
C LEU A 75 -0.59 1.12 3.56
N LEU A 76 -0.81 0.46 2.42
CA LEU A 76 -0.07 0.72 1.19
C LEU A 76 -0.30 2.15 0.71
N PHE A 77 -1.54 2.64 0.77
CA PHE A 77 -1.84 4.03 0.44
C PHE A 77 -1.11 4.98 1.38
N LYS A 78 -1.22 4.79 2.70
CA LYS A 78 -0.57 5.62 3.71
C LYS A 78 0.95 5.71 3.52
N THR A 79 1.59 4.59 3.21
CA THR A 79 3.06 4.53 3.01
C THR A 79 3.53 5.16 1.70
N THR A 80 2.68 5.21 0.66
CA THR A 80 3.07 5.72 -0.67
C THR A 80 2.51 7.11 -0.99
N MET A 81 1.59 7.63 -0.17
CA MET A 81 0.91 8.89 -0.44
C MET A 81 1.87 10.08 -0.49
N GLN A 82 2.83 10.16 0.44
CA GLN A 82 3.73 11.30 0.54
C GLN A 82 4.60 11.44 -0.73
N GLU A 83 5.31 10.37 -1.08
CA GLU A 83 6.17 10.33 -2.28
C GLU A 83 5.38 10.70 -3.55
N LYS A 84 4.20 10.09 -3.74
CA LYS A 84 3.33 10.40 -4.89
C LYS A 84 2.88 11.87 -4.90
N THR A 85 2.55 12.43 -3.75
CA THR A 85 2.11 13.82 -3.64
C THR A 85 3.25 14.78 -3.97
N GLU A 86 4.47 14.48 -3.51
CA GLU A 86 5.66 15.28 -3.78
C GLU A 86 6.05 15.22 -5.26
N GLU A 87 6.00 14.03 -5.88
CA GLU A 87 6.21 13.85 -7.32
C GLU A 87 5.21 14.69 -8.14
N MET A 88 3.92 14.56 -7.83
CA MET A 88 2.86 15.30 -8.52
C MET A 88 3.02 16.82 -8.34
N ARG A 89 3.40 17.28 -7.14
CA ARG A 89 3.64 18.69 -6.87
C ARG A 89 4.83 19.23 -7.66
N GLY A 90 5.92 18.48 -7.73
CA GLY A 90 7.11 18.87 -8.51
C GLY A 90 6.79 19.05 -9.99
N ALA A 91 6.05 18.10 -10.58
CA ALA A 91 5.60 18.18 -11.97
C ALA A 91 4.69 19.40 -12.21
N TYR A 92 3.72 19.63 -11.32
CA TYR A 92 2.83 20.78 -11.39
C TYR A 92 3.58 22.11 -11.33
N GLU A 93 4.49 22.27 -10.36
CA GLU A 93 5.25 23.51 -10.19
C GLU A 93 6.13 23.83 -11.39
N CYS A 94 6.73 22.81 -12.00
CA CYS A 94 7.55 22.95 -13.21
C CYS A 94 6.73 23.56 -14.35
N ILE A 95 5.57 22.98 -14.65
CA ILE A 95 4.68 23.46 -15.71
C ILE A 95 4.15 24.87 -15.40
N TYR A 96 3.75 25.10 -14.15
CA TYR A 96 3.24 26.39 -13.72
C TYR A 96 4.29 27.50 -13.87
N LYS A 97 5.51 27.27 -13.39
CA LYS A 97 6.62 28.24 -13.50
C LYS A 97 6.97 28.50 -14.96
N ALA A 98 7.12 27.46 -15.79
CA ALA A 98 7.37 27.61 -17.22
C ALA A 98 6.28 28.43 -17.93
N SER A 99 5.00 28.17 -17.62
CA SER A 99 3.86 28.90 -18.19
C SER A 99 3.88 30.37 -17.78
N LEU A 100 4.21 30.67 -16.52
CA LEU A 100 4.30 32.04 -16.01
C LEU A 100 5.48 32.79 -16.62
N GLU A 101 6.63 32.14 -16.75
CA GLU A 101 7.83 32.70 -17.39
C GLU A 101 7.57 33.04 -18.85
N LEU A 102 6.95 32.12 -19.61
CA LEU A 102 6.58 32.36 -21.01
C LEU A 102 5.61 33.53 -21.15
N LYS A 103 4.53 33.55 -20.35
CA LYS A 103 3.52 34.62 -20.37
C LYS A 103 4.12 36.00 -20.08
N ASN A 104 5.05 36.07 -19.13
CA ASN A 104 5.58 37.33 -18.65
C ASN A 104 6.89 37.76 -19.33
N SER A 105 7.43 36.96 -20.25
CA SER A 105 8.71 37.23 -20.89
C SER A 105 8.60 38.34 -21.92
N LYS A 106 8.95 39.57 -21.49
CA LYS A 106 9.06 40.75 -22.36
C LYS A 106 10.10 40.56 -23.47
N ARG A 107 11.18 39.84 -23.17
CA ARG A 107 12.24 39.55 -24.15
C ARG A 107 11.74 38.59 -25.23
N LEU A 108 10.98 37.55 -24.85
CA LEU A 108 10.37 36.64 -25.83
C LEU A 108 9.36 37.39 -26.69
N ALA A 109 8.49 38.20 -26.08
CA ALA A 109 7.53 39.02 -26.81
C ALA A 109 8.21 39.90 -27.87
N LYS A 110 9.31 40.56 -27.52
CA LYS A 110 10.08 41.43 -28.43
C LYS A 110 10.81 40.69 -29.56
N ILE A 111 11.17 39.42 -29.39
CA ILE A 111 11.77 38.60 -30.47
C ILE A 111 10.71 38.15 -31.48
N LEU A 112 9.45 38.02 -31.03
CA LEU A 112 8.32 37.58 -31.86
C LEU A 112 7.59 38.75 -32.55
N GLU A 113 7.88 40.00 -32.18
CA GLU A 113 7.49 41.22 -32.91
C GLU A 113 8.24 41.36 -34.24
#